data_AF-A0A839P9X6-F1
#
_entry.id   AF-A0A839P9X6-F1
#
_cell.length_a   1.000
_cell.length_b   1.000
_cell.length_c   1.000
_cell.angle_alpha   90.00
_cell.angle_beta   90.00
_cell.angle_gamma   90.00
#
_symmetry.space_group_name_H-M   'P 1'
#
loop_
_entity.id
_entity.type
_entity.pdbx_description
1 polymer ?
#
loop_
_entity_poly.entity_id
_entity_poly.type
_entity_poly.pdbx_seq_one_letter_code
_entity_poly.pdbx_strand_id
1 'polypeptide(L)'
;MKAELQPCRDRRSVDALVTRILIGFEQGRGRGDDENEVLIAEYIEALKDLPLAGIHAAAGRFRDGTPLLPWVRRWRPSPAEFAAEVREGLIPKRALLVQIRRIIEAEVYDPPSDEDRAKVAEIAASWLNREGETELGRPRPSPEAVAAAREDVLHEAGAKFREVAAGGSLAQLAARLDAKASAQKERVA
;
A
#
# COMPACT_ATOMS: atom_id res chain seq x y z
N MET A 1 -10.53 -17.15 -10.64
CA MET A 1 -10.02 -15.82 -10.22
C MET A 1 -10.96 -14.64 -10.53
N LYS A 2 -11.31 -14.30 -11.78
CA LYS A 2 -12.19 -13.14 -12.07
C LYS A 2 -13.59 -13.29 -11.45
N ALA A 3 -14.13 -14.51 -11.45
CA ALA A 3 -15.42 -14.85 -10.83
C ALA A 3 -15.43 -14.69 -9.30
N GLU A 4 -14.28 -14.90 -8.62
CA GLU A 4 -14.18 -14.79 -7.16
C GLU A 4 -14.20 -13.36 -6.64
N LEU A 5 -14.00 -12.37 -7.53
CA LEU A 5 -14.08 -10.94 -7.21
C LEU A 5 -15.36 -10.28 -7.71
N GLN A 6 -16.24 -11.03 -8.35
CA GLN A 6 -17.54 -10.51 -8.73
C GLN A 6 -18.46 -10.48 -7.50
N PRO A 7 -19.31 -9.44 -7.36
CA PRO A 7 -20.35 -9.42 -6.34
C PRO A 7 -21.22 -10.68 -6.40
N CYS A 8 -21.59 -11.21 -5.24
CA CYS A 8 -22.53 -12.32 -5.21
C CYS A 8 -23.93 -11.84 -5.60
N ARG A 9 -24.51 -12.41 -6.66
CA ARG A 9 -25.89 -12.09 -7.08
C ARG A 9 -26.95 -12.91 -6.34
N ASP A 10 -26.55 -13.97 -5.66
CA ASP A 10 -27.45 -14.83 -4.92
C ASP A 10 -27.57 -14.39 -3.46
N ARG A 11 -28.68 -13.72 -3.14
CA ARG A 11 -28.99 -13.24 -1.79
C ARG A 11 -29.06 -14.36 -0.76
N ARG A 12 -29.47 -15.58 -1.15
CA ARG A 12 -29.60 -16.73 -0.22
C ARG A 12 -28.23 -17.21 0.26
N SER A 13 -27.24 -17.21 -0.63
CA SER A 13 -25.86 -17.56 -0.29
C SER A 13 -25.24 -16.56 0.69
N VAL A 14 -25.53 -15.26 0.53
CA VAL A 14 -25.08 -14.21 1.46
C VAL A 14 -25.78 -14.37 2.81
N ASP A 15 -27.09 -14.59 2.81
CA ASP A 15 -27.91 -14.77 4.01
C ASP A 15 -27.45 -15.97 4.87
N ALA A 16 -27.18 -17.12 4.23
CA ALA A 16 -26.67 -18.31 4.91
C ALA A 16 -25.30 -18.07 5.57
N LEU A 17 -24.43 -17.28 4.94
CA LEU A 17 -23.13 -16.93 5.52
C LEU A 17 -23.25 -15.92 6.64
N VAL A 18 -24.11 -14.90 6.47
CA VAL A 18 -24.40 -13.90 7.50
C VAL A 18 -24.95 -14.59 8.74
N THR A 19 -25.93 -15.48 8.58
CA THR A 19 -26.49 -16.31 9.66
C THR A 19 -25.43 -17.20 10.34
N ARG A 20 -24.47 -17.74 9.58
CA ARG A 20 -23.37 -18.54 10.15
C ARG A 20 -22.33 -17.70 10.90
N ILE A 21 -22.07 -16.46 10.48
CA ILE A 21 -21.22 -15.51 11.20
C ILE A 21 -21.90 -15.13 12.52
N LEU A 22 -23.20 -14.88 12.43
CA LEU A 22 -24.12 -14.50 13.48
C LEU A 22 -24.15 -15.47 14.69
N ILE A 23 -24.14 -16.78 14.44
CA ILE A 23 -24.24 -17.81 15.49
C ILE A 23 -22.99 -17.85 16.39
N GLY A 24 -21.83 -17.37 15.92
CA GLY A 24 -20.56 -17.47 16.62
C GLY A 24 -20.28 -16.38 17.67
N PHE A 25 -21.17 -15.41 17.83
CA PHE A 25 -20.96 -14.24 18.69
C PHE A 25 -22.17 -14.00 19.59
N GLU A 26 -21.93 -13.65 20.85
CA GLU A 26 -23.00 -13.14 21.71
C GLU A 26 -23.64 -11.90 21.05
N GLN A 27 -24.98 -11.80 21.09
CA GLN A 27 -25.73 -10.62 20.64
C GLN A 27 -25.36 -9.41 21.52
N GLY A 28 -24.24 -8.79 21.17
CA GLY A 28 -23.61 -7.75 21.96
C GLY A 28 -24.20 -6.37 21.75
N ARG A 29 -25.26 -6.06 22.51
CA ARG A 29 -25.81 -4.76 22.95
C ARG A 29 -27.35 -4.82 22.99
N GLY A 30 -27.88 -5.70 23.84
CA GLY A 30 -29.27 -5.62 24.34
C GLY A 30 -30.37 -5.66 23.29
N ARG A 31 -30.19 -6.41 22.18
CA ARG A 31 -31.21 -6.52 21.15
C ARG A 31 -31.99 -7.83 21.24
N GLY A 32 -33.32 -7.77 21.12
CA GLY A 32 -34.23 -8.92 21.14
C GLY A 32 -34.35 -9.63 19.79
N ASP A 33 -35.08 -10.74 19.74
CA ASP A 33 -35.23 -11.56 18.52
C ASP A 33 -35.79 -10.78 17.31
N ASP A 34 -36.73 -9.86 17.53
CA ASP A 34 -37.31 -9.02 16.47
C ASP A 34 -36.30 -8.04 15.84
N GLU A 35 -35.25 -7.65 16.59
CA GLU A 35 -34.20 -6.76 16.10
C GLU A 35 -33.12 -7.52 15.33
N ASN A 36 -33.14 -8.85 15.37
CA ASN A 36 -32.18 -9.69 14.67
C ASN A 36 -32.48 -9.72 13.15
N GLU A 37 -33.76 -9.72 12.75
CA GLU A 37 -34.14 -9.62 11.33
C GLU A 37 -33.69 -8.32 10.68
N VAL A 38 -33.86 -7.20 11.40
CA VAL A 38 -33.38 -5.87 10.97
C VAL A 38 -31.87 -5.89 10.80
N LEU A 39 -31.16 -6.50 11.74
CA LEU A 39 -29.70 -6.58 11.71
C LEU A 39 -29.17 -7.51 10.60
N ILE A 40 -29.90 -8.58 10.27
CA ILE A 40 -29.61 -9.41 9.09
C ILE A 40 -29.78 -8.58 7.82
N ALA A 41 -30.87 -7.80 7.72
CA ALA A 41 -31.10 -6.93 6.57
C ALA A 41 -30.00 -5.87 6.42
N GLU A 42 -29.54 -5.26 7.52
CA GLU A 42 -28.41 -4.31 7.52
C GLU A 42 -27.11 -4.94 7.00
N TYR A 43 -26.82 -6.19 7.40
CA TYR A 43 -25.66 -6.91 6.86
C TYR A 43 -25.81 -7.23 5.39
N ILE A 44 -26.98 -7.71 4.95
CA ILE A 44 -27.21 -8.04 3.54
C ILE A 44 -27.01 -6.78 2.69
N GLU A 45 -27.54 -5.64 3.11
CA GLU A 45 -27.36 -4.36 2.42
C GLU A 45 -25.89 -3.92 2.40
N ALA A 46 -25.16 -4.08 3.51
CA ALA A 46 -23.73 -3.74 3.57
C ALA A 46 -22.85 -4.64 2.69
N LEU A 47 -23.30 -5.87 2.41
CA LEU A 47 -22.55 -6.91 1.71
C LEU A 47 -22.95 -7.12 0.24
N LYS A 48 -24.03 -6.50 -0.24
CA LYS A 48 -24.61 -6.74 -1.58
C LYS A 48 -23.62 -6.59 -2.74
N ASP A 49 -22.68 -5.65 -2.63
CA ASP A 49 -21.70 -5.35 -3.68
C ASP A 49 -20.37 -6.08 -3.49
N LEU A 50 -20.29 -6.97 -2.49
CA LEU A 50 -19.06 -7.66 -2.13
C LEU A 50 -19.02 -9.10 -2.64
N PRO A 51 -17.82 -9.62 -2.97
CA PRO A 51 -17.68 -10.99 -3.47
C PRO A 51 -17.87 -12.01 -2.34
N LEU A 52 -18.56 -13.11 -2.65
CA LEU A 52 -18.85 -14.18 -1.69
C LEU A 52 -17.57 -14.76 -1.05
N ALA A 53 -16.51 -14.92 -1.84
CA ALA A 53 -15.23 -15.41 -1.36
C ALA A 53 -14.59 -14.47 -0.33
N GLY A 54 -14.76 -13.15 -0.51
CA GLY A 54 -14.30 -12.14 0.45
C GLY A 54 -15.09 -12.19 1.75
N ILE A 55 -16.42 -12.32 1.66
CA ILE A 55 -17.33 -12.49 2.80
C ILE A 55 -16.96 -13.74 3.61
N HIS A 56 -16.76 -14.87 2.95
CA HIS A 56 -16.37 -16.13 3.60
C HIS A 56 -14.99 -16.03 4.28
N ALA A 57 -14.02 -15.39 3.63
CA ALA A 57 -12.69 -15.21 4.20
C ALA A 57 -12.70 -14.29 5.43
N ALA A 58 -13.47 -13.20 5.39
CA ALA A 58 -13.65 -12.31 6.54
C ALA A 58 -14.37 -13.02 7.70
N ALA A 59 -15.39 -13.83 7.40
CA ALA A 59 -16.06 -14.67 8.39
C ALA A 59 -15.09 -15.59 9.14
N GLY A 60 -14.17 -16.23 8.40
CA GLY A 60 -13.11 -17.06 8.99
C GLY A 60 -12.22 -16.27 9.93
N ARG A 61 -11.72 -15.10 9.50
CA ARG A 61 -10.84 -14.23 10.31
C ARG A 61 -11.49 -13.78 11.61
N PHE A 62 -12.76 -13.36 11.58
CA PHE A 62 -13.46 -13.00 12.81
C PHE A 62 -13.66 -14.19 13.76
N ARG A 63 -13.95 -15.39 13.23
CA ARG A 63 -14.09 -16.61 14.03
C ARG A 63 -12.78 -17.02 14.69
N ASP A 64 -11.69 -16.97 13.94
CA ASP A 64 -10.35 -17.31 14.43
C ASP A 64 -9.80 -16.20 15.35
N GLY A 65 -10.38 -15.00 15.26
CA GLY A 65 -9.99 -13.78 15.97
C GLY A 65 -8.69 -13.17 15.46
N THR A 66 -8.49 -13.27 14.15
CA THR A 66 -7.38 -12.71 13.38
C THR A 66 -7.88 -11.68 12.34
N PRO A 67 -8.68 -10.66 12.74
CA PRO A 67 -9.15 -9.64 11.82
C PRO A 67 -7.97 -8.80 11.29
N LEU A 68 -8.11 -8.26 10.09
CA LEU A 68 -7.16 -7.30 9.51
C LEU A 68 -7.32 -5.92 10.15
N LEU A 69 -8.56 -5.56 10.49
CA LEU A 69 -8.90 -4.30 11.14
C LEU A 69 -9.05 -4.47 12.67
N PRO A 70 -8.79 -3.41 13.45
CA PRO A 70 -9.02 -3.42 14.89
C PRO A 70 -10.49 -3.75 15.21
N TRP A 71 -10.70 -4.77 16.04
CA TRP A 71 -12.02 -5.20 16.47
C TRP A 71 -11.95 -5.83 17.87
N VAL A 72 -12.99 -5.60 18.68
CA VAL A 72 -13.09 -6.14 20.04
C VAL A 72 -13.73 -7.52 19.99
N ARG A 73 -12.93 -8.57 20.23
CA ARG A 73 -13.35 -9.99 20.14
C ARG A 73 -14.60 -10.37 20.95
N ARG A 74 -14.90 -9.63 22.02
CA ARG A 74 -16.08 -9.85 22.87
C ARG A 74 -17.39 -9.54 22.14
N TRP A 75 -17.39 -8.67 21.15
CA TRP A 75 -18.59 -8.15 20.53
C TRP A 75 -18.66 -8.58 19.07
N ARG A 76 -19.86 -8.86 18.57
CA ARG A 76 -20.06 -9.08 17.13
C ARG A 76 -19.65 -7.82 16.34
N PRO A 77 -18.95 -7.95 15.20
CA PRO A 77 -18.61 -6.80 14.36
C PRO A 77 -19.88 -6.15 13.81
N SER A 78 -19.94 -4.83 13.74
CA SER A 78 -21.03 -4.12 13.07
C SER A 78 -21.06 -4.42 11.56
N PRO A 79 -22.19 -4.21 10.87
CA PRO A 79 -22.27 -4.34 9.40
C PRO A 79 -21.20 -3.53 8.65
N ALA A 80 -20.89 -2.33 9.13
CA ALA A 80 -19.86 -1.47 8.54
C ALA A 80 -18.45 -2.02 8.76
N GLU A 81 -18.13 -2.45 9.99
CA GLU A 81 -16.83 -3.06 10.32
C GLU A 81 -16.59 -4.35 9.53
N PHE A 82 -17.61 -5.20 9.43
CA PHE A 82 -17.52 -6.44 8.68
C PHE A 82 -17.32 -6.17 7.17
N ALA A 83 -18.06 -5.22 6.59
CA ALA A 83 -17.87 -4.84 5.19
C ALA A 83 -16.50 -4.22 4.92
N ALA A 84 -15.97 -3.43 5.85
CA ALA A 84 -14.61 -2.88 5.76
C ALA A 84 -13.54 -3.99 5.78
N GLU A 85 -13.67 -4.96 6.70
CA GLU A 85 -12.79 -6.13 6.79
C GLU A 85 -12.79 -6.96 5.49
N VAL A 86 -13.95 -7.13 4.86
CA VAL A 86 -14.06 -7.79 3.56
C VAL A 86 -13.29 -7.01 2.50
N ARG A 87 -13.47 -5.68 2.42
CA ARG A 87 -12.79 -4.83 1.44
C ARG A 87 -11.27 -4.87 1.60
N GLU A 88 -10.77 -4.79 2.82
CA GLU A 88 -9.34 -4.92 3.13
C GLU A 88 -8.77 -6.26 2.65
N GLY A 89 -9.46 -7.36 2.94
CA GLY A 89 -9.05 -8.69 2.50
C GLY A 89 -9.02 -8.88 0.96
N LEU A 90 -9.69 -8.01 0.20
CA LEU A 90 -9.69 -8.04 -1.27
C LEU A 90 -8.54 -7.25 -1.88
N ILE A 91 -7.90 -6.33 -1.15
CA ILE A 91 -6.82 -5.47 -1.68
C ILE A 91 -5.66 -6.32 -2.23
N PRO A 92 -5.10 -7.30 -1.50
CA PRO A 92 -4.00 -8.12 -2.03
C PRO A 92 -4.41 -8.93 -3.26
N LYS A 93 -5.66 -9.44 -3.29
CA LYS A 93 -6.18 -10.21 -4.43
C LYS A 93 -6.35 -9.34 -5.68
N ARG A 94 -6.79 -8.09 -5.52
CA ARG A 94 -6.89 -7.11 -6.61
C ARG A 94 -5.49 -6.73 -7.13
N ALA A 95 -4.53 -6.50 -6.24
CA ALA A 95 -3.16 -6.22 -6.61
C ALA A 95 -2.54 -7.36 -7.42
N LEU A 96 -2.74 -8.62 -6.98
CA LEU A 96 -2.27 -9.80 -7.70
C LEU A 96 -2.87 -9.91 -9.10
N LEU A 97 -4.16 -9.62 -9.27
CA LEU A 97 -4.77 -9.62 -10.61
C LEU A 97 -4.19 -8.55 -11.53
N VAL A 98 -3.90 -7.37 -11.02
CA VAL A 98 -3.23 -6.32 -11.80
C VAL A 98 -1.84 -6.79 -12.22
N GLN A 99 -1.10 -7.44 -11.32
CA GLN A 99 0.21 -8.00 -11.62
C GLN A 99 0.12 -9.11 -12.68
N ILE A 100 -0.80 -10.06 -12.54
CA ILE A 100 -1.02 -11.13 -13.51
C ILE A 100 -1.38 -10.53 -14.87
N ARG A 101 -2.25 -9.52 -14.90
CA ARG A 101 -2.62 -8.83 -16.14
C ARG A 101 -1.41 -8.17 -16.79
N ARG A 102 -0.56 -7.49 -16.02
CA ARG A 102 0.70 -6.92 -16.52
C ARG A 102 1.63 -7.99 -17.10
N ILE A 103 1.70 -9.17 -16.50
CA ILE A 103 2.52 -10.29 -17.01
C ILE A 103 1.94 -10.83 -18.32
N ILE A 104 0.61 -11.00 -18.41
CA ILE A 104 -0.06 -11.53 -19.60
C ILE A 104 -0.04 -10.51 -20.76
N GLU A 105 -0.20 -9.22 -20.45
CA GLU A 105 -0.18 -8.12 -21.43
C GLU A 105 1.23 -7.62 -21.75
N ALA A 106 2.26 -8.03 -21.00
CA ALA A 106 3.62 -7.76 -21.38
C ALA A 106 3.92 -8.49 -22.70
N GLU A 107 4.20 -7.72 -23.74
CA GLU A 107 4.74 -8.22 -24.99
C GLU A 107 5.93 -9.13 -24.69
N VAL A 108 5.91 -10.36 -25.23
CA VAL A 108 6.98 -11.32 -25.03
C VAL A 108 8.24 -10.68 -25.59
N TYR A 109 9.20 -10.39 -24.70
CA TYR A 109 10.50 -9.88 -25.10
C TYR A 109 11.19 -10.94 -25.96
N ASP A 110 11.20 -10.71 -27.28
CA ASP A 110 12.01 -11.50 -28.18
C ASP A 110 13.48 -11.09 -27.92
N PRO A 111 14.36 -12.01 -27.49
CA PRO A 111 15.74 -11.66 -27.23
C PRO A 111 16.34 -11.10 -28.52
N PRO A 112 17.17 -10.04 -28.44
CA PRO A 112 17.74 -9.40 -29.61
C PRO A 112 18.51 -10.44 -30.43
N SER A 113 18.28 -10.44 -31.73
CA SER A 113 18.98 -11.32 -32.65
C SER A 113 20.48 -11.08 -32.57
N ASP A 114 21.29 -12.03 -33.02
CA ASP A 114 22.74 -11.85 -33.07
C ASP A 114 23.13 -10.65 -33.96
N GLU A 115 22.31 -10.33 -34.97
CA GLU A 115 22.47 -9.14 -35.81
C GLU A 115 22.20 -7.84 -35.04
N ASP A 116 21.17 -7.80 -34.19
CA ASP A 116 20.88 -6.62 -33.37
C ASP A 116 21.93 -6.40 -32.29
N ARG A 117 22.44 -7.50 -31.72
CA ARG A 117 23.58 -7.46 -30.79
C ARG A 117 24.84 -6.94 -31.47
N ALA A 118 25.09 -7.35 -32.71
CA ALA A 118 26.21 -6.84 -33.50
C ALA A 118 26.06 -5.35 -33.83
N LYS A 119 24.87 -4.89 -34.24
CA LYS A 119 24.59 -3.45 -34.46
C LYS A 119 24.79 -2.62 -33.20
N VAL A 120 24.33 -3.11 -32.05
CA VAL A 120 24.53 -2.41 -30.77
C VAL A 120 26.01 -2.40 -30.39
N ALA A 121 26.75 -3.48 -30.62
CA ALA A 121 28.19 -3.53 -30.37
C ALA A 121 28.96 -2.57 -31.28
N GLU A 122 28.57 -2.46 -32.56
CA GLU A 122 29.15 -1.53 -33.52
C GLU A 122 28.85 -0.08 -33.16
N ILE A 123 27.62 0.23 -32.75
CA ILE A 123 27.23 1.55 -32.26
C ILE A 123 28.01 1.87 -30.97
N ALA A 124 28.09 0.95 -30.02
CA ALA A 124 28.85 1.14 -28.78
C ALA A 124 30.35 1.36 -29.07
N ALA A 125 30.93 0.60 -30.01
CA ALA A 125 32.30 0.80 -30.47
C ALA A 125 32.46 2.15 -31.17
N SER A 126 31.48 2.61 -31.96
CA SER A 126 31.51 3.94 -32.59
C SER A 126 31.45 5.07 -31.56
N TRP A 127 30.69 4.90 -30.47
CA TRP A 127 30.61 5.85 -29.37
C TRP A 127 31.88 5.88 -28.51
N LEU A 128 32.49 4.72 -28.27
CA LEU A 128 33.81 4.62 -27.63
C LEU A 128 34.90 5.20 -28.52
N ASN A 129 34.86 4.98 -29.83
CA ASN A 129 35.82 5.58 -30.77
C ASN A 129 35.57 7.07 -31.03
N ARG A 130 34.37 7.58 -30.70
CA ARG A 130 34.06 9.02 -30.63
C ARG A 130 34.71 9.71 -29.42
N GLU A 131 35.53 9.00 -28.63
CA GLU A 131 36.42 9.57 -27.62
C GLU A 131 37.51 10.51 -28.21
N GLY A 132 37.63 10.61 -29.53
CA GLY A 132 38.53 11.56 -30.20
C GLY A 132 37.91 12.91 -30.60
N GLU A 133 36.58 13.01 -30.74
CA GLU A 133 35.91 14.19 -31.31
C GLU A 133 34.73 14.63 -30.44
N THR A 134 35.05 15.23 -29.29
CA THR A 134 34.14 16.15 -28.61
C THR A 134 34.48 17.57 -29.06
N GLU A 135 33.43 18.39 -29.23
CA GLU A 135 33.46 19.76 -29.77
C GLU A 135 34.70 20.58 -29.39
N LEU A 136 35.24 21.29 -30.39
CA LEU A 136 36.39 22.20 -30.29
C LEU A 136 36.41 22.98 -28.97
N GLY A 137 37.35 22.60 -28.09
CA GLY A 137 37.91 23.51 -27.09
C GLY A 137 37.47 23.34 -25.64
N ARG A 138 36.68 22.33 -25.27
CA ARG A 138 36.41 22.06 -23.84
C ARG A 138 37.07 20.75 -23.37
N PRO A 139 38.24 20.80 -22.72
CA PRO A 139 38.81 19.60 -22.12
C PRO A 139 37.84 19.05 -21.06
N ARG A 140 37.62 17.74 -21.10
CA ARG A 140 36.80 17.05 -20.10
C ARG A 140 37.43 17.27 -18.72
N PRO A 141 36.65 17.61 -17.68
CA PRO A 141 37.18 17.70 -16.33
C PRO A 141 37.73 16.34 -15.92
N SER A 142 38.93 16.33 -15.36
CA SER A 142 39.54 15.10 -14.86
C SER A 142 38.64 14.46 -13.78
N PRO A 143 38.73 13.14 -13.57
CA PRO A 143 38.01 12.48 -12.48
C PRO A 143 38.24 13.16 -11.12
N GLU A 144 39.45 13.67 -10.89
CA GLU A 144 39.82 14.45 -9.71
C GLU A 144 39.09 15.80 -9.63
N ALA A 145 38.97 16.52 -10.76
CA ALA A 145 38.20 17.77 -10.81
C ALA A 145 36.71 17.55 -10.54
N VAL A 146 36.15 16.41 -10.96
CA VAL A 146 34.76 16.05 -10.67
C VAL A 146 34.59 15.66 -9.19
N ALA A 147 35.59 14.98 -8.59
CA ALA A 147 35.58 14.64 -7.18
C ALA A 147 35.64 15.89 -6.29
N ALA A 148 36.54 16.83 -6.59
CA ALA A 148 36.66 18.10 -5.88
C ALA A 148 35.36 18.92 -5.96
N ALA A 149 34.76 19.04 -7.16
CA ALA A 149 33.49 19.75 -7.33
C ALA A 149 32.33 19.11 -6.53
N ARG A 150 32.34 17.79 -6.32
CA ARG A 150 31.34 17.10 -5.49
C ARG A 150 31.56 17.37 -4.01
N GLU A 151 32.81 17.41 -3.58
CA GLU A 151 33.19 17.70 -2.19
C GLU A 151 32.83 19.15 -1.81
N ASP A 152 33.09 20.11 -2.70
CA ASP A 152 32.70 21.52 -2.51
C ASP A 152 31.19 21.68 -2.34
N VAL A 153 30.39 21.00 -3.17
CA VAL A 153 28.92 21.02 -3.07
C VAL A 153 28.44 20.40 -1.75
N LEU A 154 29.08 19.33 -1.27
CA LEU A 154 28.76 18.71 0.01
C LEU A 154 29.11 19.62 1.19
N HIS A 155 30.24 20.34 1.13
CA HIS A 155 30.62 21.31 2.15
C HIS A 155 29.66 22.50 2.19
N GLU A 156 29.24 23.01 1.03
CA GLU A 156 28.26 24.10 0.92
C GLU A 156 26.89 23.67 1.48
N ALA A 157 26.43 22.48 1.12
CA ALA A 157 25.19 21.92 1.65
C ALA A 157 25.25 21.71 3.17
N GLY A 158 26.39 21.22 3.69
CA GLY A 158 26.63 21.07 5.13
C GLY A 158 26.68 22.40 5.88
N ALA A 159 27.22 23.46 5.26
CA ALA A 159 27.23 24.80 5.82
C ALA A 159 25.80 25.38 5.93
N LYS A 160 25.01 25.28 4.87
CA LYS A 160 23.59 25.69 4.86
C LYS A 160 22.78 24.92 5.91
N PHE A 161 23.03 23.62 6.07
CA PHE A 161 22.37 22.82 7.10
C PHE A 161 22.72 23.27 8.52
N ARG A 162 24.01 23.57 8.79
CA ARG A 162 24.45 24.09 10.09
C ARG A 162 23.90 25.47 10.39
N GLU A 163 23.78 26.35 9.39
CA GLU A 163 23.17 27.67 9.55
C GLU A 163 21.69 27.57 9.95
N VAL A 164 20.93 26.69 9.27
CA VAL A 164 19.52 26.42 9.60
C VAL A 164 19.37 25.77 10.98
N ALA A 165 20.30 24.91 11.37
CA ALA A 165 20.33 24.29 12.69
C ALA A 165 20.72 25.29 13.81
N ALA A 166 21.66 26.19 13.54
CA ALA A 166 22.12 27.23 14.47
C ALA A 166 21.10 28.37 14.62
N GLY A 167 20.27 28.63 13.60
CA GLY A 167 19.19 29.62 13.60
C GLY A 167 18.00 29.28 14.53
N GLY A 168 18.16 28.32 15.44
CA GLY A 168 17.18 28.00 16.49
C GLY A 168 15.91 27.29 16.01
N SER A 169 15.70 27.15 14.70
CA SER A 169 14.49 26.53 14.12
C SER A 169 14.30 25.07 14.56
N LEU A 170 15.37 24.27 14.53
CA LEU A 170 15.31 22.87 14.98
C LEU A 170 15.15 22.73 16.49
N ALA A 171 15.81 23.59 17.29
CA ALA A 171 15.66 23.61 18.74
C ALA A 171 14.25 24.08 19.15
N GLN A 172 13.67 25.06 18.45
CA GLN A 172 12.29 25.52 18.65
C GLN A 172 11.26 24.46 18.24
N LEU A 173 11.54 23.68 17.18
CA LEU A 173 10.68 22.58 16.76
C LEU A 173 10.71 21.43 17.78
N ALA A 174 11.90 21.09 18.31
CA ALA A 174 12.07 20.09 19.37
C ALA A 174 11.36 20.52 20.66
N ALA A 175 11.53 21.77 21.09
CA ALA A 175 10.84 22.31 22.26
C ALA A 175 9.31 22.32 22.09
N ARG A 176 8.80 22.59 20.88
CA ARG A 176 7.36 22.49 20.57
C ARG A 176 6.85 21.04 20.61
N LEU A 177 7.65 20.07 20.17
CA LEU A 177 7.30 18.65 20.23
C LEU A 177 7.26 18.16 21.69
N ASP A 178 8.24 18.53 22.51
CA ASP A 178 8.26 18.19 23.93
C ASP A 178 7.09 18.81 24.69
N ALA A 179 6.79 20.09 24.44
CA ALA A 179 5.62 20.75 25.03
C ALA A 179 4.30 20.07 24.65
N LYS A 180 4.17 19.64 23.38
CA LYS A 180 2.98 18.91 22.90
C LYS A 180 2.89 17.50 23.51
N ALA A 181 4.01 16.80 23.70
CA ALA A 181 4.05 15.49 24.32
C ALA A 181 3.66 15.53 25.81
N SER A 182 4.10 16.54 26.55
CA SER A 182 3.75 16.74 27.95
C SER A 182 2.26 17.08 28.14
N ALA A 183 1.72 18.00 27.33
CA ALA A 183 0.30 18.36 27.36
C ALA A 183 -0.63 17.18 26.99
N GLN A 184 -0.15 16.24 26.19
CA GLN A 184 -0.89 15.03 25.84
C GLN A 184 -0.85 13.98 26.97
N LYS A 185 0.24 13.90 27.74
CA LYS A 185 0.30 13.03 28.93
C LYS A 185 -0.62 13.52 30.06
N GLU A 186 -0.68 14.82 30.30
CA GLU A 186 -1.58 15.42 31.31
C GLU A 186 -3.06 15.29 30.98
N ARG A 187 -3.43 15.15 29.70
CA ARG A 187 -4.82 14.90 29.27
C ARG A 187 -5.26 13.44 29.33
N VAL A 188 -4.31 12.52 29.52
CA VAL A 188 -4.53 11.07 29.52
C VAL A 188 -4.41 10.48 30.93
N ALA A 189 -3.95 11.27 31.90
CA ALA A 189 -3.98 10.98 33.34
C ALA A 189 -5.27 11.53 33.98
#